data_AF-A0A095Z734-F1
#
_entry.id   AF-A0A095Z734-F1
#
_cell.length_a   1.000
_cell.length_b   1.000
_cell.length_c   1.000
_cell.angle_alpha   90.00
_cell.angle_beta   90.00
_cell.angle_gamma   90.00
#
_symmetry.space_group_name_H-M   'P 1'
#
loop_
_entity.id
_entity.type
_entity.pdbx_description
1 polymer ?
#
loop_
_entity_poly.entity_id
_entity_poly.type
_entity_poly.pdbx_seq_one_letter_code
_entity_poly.pdbx_strand_id
1 'polypeptide(L)'
;MARPKNDNIIAQTFEIAPDVAKQITAETHAFSTEVMAIDREFGDGLPFDEMRYQQKVGYHMRRSAEELLESCKALLVARVHLDDGRWGEFLLRVGLEERLARRMIQTARKFKSTDTKPLLQAASNKTKIFELLVLDDEDLVKIASGDPTAPVQLDDVDRMTVSELRKALREARADGDATKKVLEDKNSKLDKQAAELEKLKTTKSDRPKTDYNIRQVRADLQGDMYELELVLKRVSRGLEALQIADDGYDNIAIETMTKMQALMQSCVTEVGLDLNQPHVTTLAWATDLDDIEDAEVDYDSAH
;
A
#
# COMPACT_ATOMS: atom_id res chain seq x y z
N MET A 1 29.20 57.74 -57.58
CA MET A 1 28.68 57.08 -56.36
C MET A 1 29.85 56.70 -55.49
N ALA A 2 29.96 57.33 -54.32
CA ALA A 2 31.05 57.14 -53.37
C ALA A 2 30.81 55.88 -52.52
N ARG A 3 31.87 55.09 -52.30
CA ARG A 3 31.86 53.97 -51.36
C ARG A 3 32.39 54.50 -50.02
N PRO A 4 31.65 54.41 -48.90
CA PRO A 4 32.13 54.93 -47.63
C PRO A 4 33.32 54.08 -47.15
N LYS A 5 34.38 54.76 -46.69
CA LYS A 5 35.50 54.15 -45.98
C LYS A 5 34.97 53.54 -44.68
N ASN A 6 35.35 52.30 -44.43
CA ASN A 6 35.06 51.58 -43.20
C ASN A 6 35.96 52.14 -42.09
N ASP A 7 35.47 53.13 -41.36
CA ASP A 7 36.15 53.68 -40.20
C ASP A 7 35.90 52.78 -38.97
N ASN A 8 37.00 52.38 -38.34
CA ASN A 8 37.13 52.01 -36.92
C ASN A 8 36.21 50.93 -36.35
N ILE A 9 36.69 49.68 -36.38
CA ILE A 9 36.59 48.82 -35.19
C ILE A 9 37.93 48.99 -34.46
N ILE A 10 38.01 49.99 -33.58
CA ILE A 10 39.08 50.07 -32.59
C ILE A 10 38.95 48.81 -31.76
N ALA A 11 39.95 47.94 -31.82
CA ALA A 11 40.14 46.92 -30.81
C ALA A 11 40.23 47.65 -29.47
N GLN A 12 39.17 47.60 -28.66
CA GLN A 12 39.26 47.97 -27.26
C GLN A 12 40.20 46.95 -26.62
N THR A 13 41.50 47.26 -26.61
CA THR A 13 42.45 46.64 -25.71
C THR A 13 41.99 47.01 -24.31
N PHE A 14 41.36 46.06 -23.63
CA PHE A 14 41.00 46.19 -22.24
C PHE A 14 42.32 46.21 -21.44
N GLU A 15 42.82 47.40 -21.13
CA GLU A 15 44.00 47.56 -20.27
C GLU A 15 43.63 47.06 -18.87
N ILE A 16 44.11 45.87 -18.53
CA ILE A 16 44.00 45.33 -17.17
C ILE A 16 44.75 46.30 -16.27
N ALA A 17 44.03 46.90 -15.31
CA ALA A 17 44.62 47.84 -14.37
C ALA A 17 45.88 47.22 -13.72
N PRO A 18 46.98 47.98 -13.56
CA PRO A 18 48.27 47.45 -13.14
C PRO A 18 48.24 46.79 -11.75
N ASP A 19 47.26 47.13 -10.92
CA ASP A 19 47.03 46.54 -9.60
C ASP A 19 46.42 45.13 -9.70
N VAL A 20 45.46 44.95 -10.61
CA VAL A 20 44.86 43.64 -10.94
C VAL A 20 45.90 42.72 -11.57
N ALA A 21 46.77 43.24 -12.43
CA ALA A 21 47.87 42.47 -13.01
C ALA A 21 48.89 42.00 -11.95
N LYS A 22 49.20 42.85 -10.95
CA LYS A 22 50.05 42.49 -9.81
C LYS A 22 49.42 41.43 -8.92
N GLN A 23 48.11 41.51 -8.71
CA GLN A 23 47.40 40.52 -7.91
C GLN A 23 47.34 39.15 -8.60
N ILE A 24 47.03 39.10 -9.91
CA ILE A 24 47.03 37.86 -10.71
C ILE A 24 48.42 37.22 -10.73
N THR A 25 49.48 38.01 -10.86
CA THR A 25 50.87 37.51 -10.84
C THR A 25 51.28 36.98 -9.46
N ALA A 26 50.91 37.65 -8.37
CA ALA A 26 51.15 37.15 -7.02
C ALA A 26 50.42 35.83 -6.73
N GLU A 27 49.14 35.74 -7.12
CA GLU A 27 48.32 34.53 -6.95
C GLU A 27 48.81 33.36 -7.82
N THR A 28 49.23 33.62 -9.06
CA THR A 28 49.83 32.60 -9.94
C THR A 28 51.19 32.11 -9.44
N HIS A 29 52.03 33.00 -8.89
CA HIS A 29 53.27 32.60 -8.24
C HIS A 29 53.02 31.75 -6.98
N ALA A 30 52.06 32.14 -6.14
CA ALA A 30 51.67 31.36 -4.95
C ALA A 30 51.17 29.96 -5.32
N PHE A 31 50.26 29.87 -6.30
CA PHE A 31 49.76 28.59 -6.82
C PHE A 31 50.90 27.73 -7.39
N SER A 32 51.80 28.33 -8.18
CA SER A 32 52.95 27.61 -8.74
C SER A 32 53.89 27.11 -7.65
N THR A 33 54.09 27.84 -6.55
CA THR A 33 54.93 27.36 -5.44
C THR A 33 54.29 26.21 -4.67
N GLU A 34 52.96 26.23 -4.52
CA GLU A 34 52.21 25.17 -3.85
C GLU A 34 52.25 23.87 -4.64
N VAL A 35 52.00 23.93 -5.95
CA VAL A 35 52.09 22.75 -6.85
C VAL A 35 53.49 22.15 -6.80
N MET A 36 54.54 22.97 -6.86
CA MET A 36 55.93 22.49 -6.76
C MET A 36 56.26 21.84 -5.41
N ALA A 37 55.67 22.31 -4.31
CA ALA A 37 55.85 21.72 -3.00
C ALA A 37 55.17 20.34 -2.91
N ILE A 38 53.93 20.23 -3.40
CA ILE A 38 53.17 18.97 -3.44
C ILE A 38 53.86 17.95 -4.33
N ASP A 39 54.30 18.34 -5.54
CA ASP A 39 55.00 17.44 -6.46
C ASP A 39 56.34 16.97 -5.87
N ARG A 40 57.02 17.80 -5.07
CA ARG A 40 58.26 17.41 -4.39
C ARG A 40 58.00 16.41 -3.26
N GLU A 41 56.93 16.56 -2.51
CA GLU A 41 56.65 15.74 -1.33
C GLU A 41 55.93 14.43 -1.67
N PHE A 42 54.94 14.49 -2.57
CA PHE A 42 54.03 13.37 -2.88
C PHE A 42 54.11 12.90 -4.34
N GLY A 43 54.77 13.66 -5.21
CA GLY A 43 54.93 13.32 -6.62
C GLY A 43 55.83 12.10 -6.84
N ASP A 44 55.74 11.52 -8.02
CA ASP A 44 56.56 10.38 -8.45
C ASP A 44 57.88 10.80 -9.13
N GLY A 45 58.27 12.08 -9.02
CA GLY A 45 59.44 12.66 -9.66
C GLY A 45 59.31 12.83 -11.18
N LEU A 46 58.13 12.55 -11.74
CA LEU A 46 57.80 12.73 -13.15
C LEU A 46 56.84 13.92 -13.33
N PRO A 47 56.86 14.62 -14.48
CA PRO A 47 55.88 15.66 -14.77
C PRO A 47 54.45 15.13 -14.63
N PHE A 48 53.55 15.97 -14.10
CA PHE A 48 52.14 15.63 -13.96
C PHE A 48 51.54 15.18 -15.30
N ASP A 49 50.90 14.02 -15.26
CA ASP A 49 50.13 13.46 -16.37
C ASP A 49 48.80 12.97 -15.78
N GLU A 50 47.71 13.59 -16.24
CA GLU A 50 46.38 13.34 -15.73
C GLU A 50 46.01 11.86 -15.85
N MET A 51 46.27 11.23 -16.99
CA MET A 51 45.93 9.83 -17.23
C MET A 51 46.70 8.90 -16.30
N ARG A 52 47.98 9.19 -16.06
CA ARG A 52 48.82 8.41 -15.13
C ARG A 52 48.29 8.49 -13.70
N TYR A 53 47.95 9.67 -13.21
CA TYR A 53 47.42 9.83 -11.86
C TYR A 53 46.01 9.26 -11.72
N GLN A 54 45.16 9.35 -12.75
CA GLN A 54 43.86 8.65 -12.78
C GLN A 54 44.05 7.14 -12.63
N GLN A 55 44.98 6.54 -13.40
CA GLN A 55 45.29 5.11 -13.29
C GLN A 55 45.87 4.73 -11.92
N LYS A 56 46.79 5.55 -11.37
CA LYS A 56 47.40 5.34 -10.06
C LYS A 56 46.37 5.36 -8.93
N VAL A 57 45.50 6.38 -8.93
CA VAL A 57 44.38 6.47 -7.98
C VAL A 57 43.44 5.28 -8.14
N GLY A 58 43.05 4.96 -9.38
CA GLY A 58 42.21 3.80 -9.68
C GLY A 58 42.81 2.48 -9.18
N TYR A 59 44.10 2.25 -9.38
CA TYR A 59 44.82 1.08 -8.91
C TYR A 59 44.79 0.96 -7.37
N HIS A 60 45.10 2.04 -6.65
CA HIS A 60 45.09 2.01 -5.19
C HIS A 60 43.69 1.84 -4.62
N MET A 61 42.68 2.53 -5.18
CA MET A 61 41.29 2.31 -4.81
C MET A 61 40.84 0.87 -5.10
N ARG A 62 41.30 0.31 -6.23
CA ARG A 62 41.06 -1.09 -6.59
C ARG A 62 41.58 -2.02 -5.50
N ARG A 63 42.86 -1.89 -5.15
CA ARG A 63 43.52 -2.74 -4.19
C ARG A 63 42.93 -2.58 -2.78
N SER A 64 42.70 -1.36 -2.32
CA SER A 64 42.13 -1.09 -0.99
C SER A 64 40.77 -1.74 -0.78
N ALA A 65 39.89 -1.76 -1.79
CA ALA A 65 38.59 -2.42 -1.66
C ALA A 65 38.68 -3.95 -1.69
N GLU A 66 39.62 -4.53 -2.44
CA GLU A 66 39.91 -5.97 -2.40
C GLU A 66 40.40 -6.39 -0.99
N GLU A 67 41.38 -5.67 -0.45
CA GLU A 67 41.93 -5.91 0.89
C GLU A 67 40.87 -5.72 1.99
N LEU A 68 39.99 -4.72 1.85
CA LEU A 68 38.88 -4.51 2.76
C LEU A 68 37.91 -5.70 2.75
N LEU A 69 37.58 -6.22 1.57
CA LEU A 69 36.70 -7.37 1.45
C LEU A 69 37.32 -8.64 2.05
N GLU A 70 38.62 -8.88 1.82
CA GLU A 70 39.33 -9.99 2.47
C GLU A 70 39.39 -9.81 4.00
N SER A 71 39.57 -8.58 4.48
CA SER A 71 39.48 -8.26 5.91
C SER A 71 38.09 -8.57 6.48
N CYS A 72 37.02 -8.24 5.75
CA CYS A 72 35.65 -8.60 6.13
C CYS A 72 35.47 -10.13 6.23
N LYS A 73 35.99 -10.90 5.27
CA LYS A 73 35.91 -12.38 5.28
C LYS A 73 36.67 -12.97 6.46
N ALA A 74 37.89 -12.50 6.71
CA ALA A 74 38.69 -12.92 7.86
C ALA A 74 37.96 -12.64 9.18
N LEU A 75 37.30 -11.49 9.28
CA LEU A 75 36.53 -11.09 10.45
C LEU A 75 35.29 -11.98 10.67
N LEU A 76 34.60 -12.38 9.60
CA LEU A 76 33.49 -13.34 9.66
C LEU A 76 33.96 -14.70 10.16
N VAL A 77 35.09 -15.20 9.66
CA VAL A 77 35.68 -16.47 10.11
C VAL A 77 36.05 -16.37 11.60
N ALA A 78 36.69 -15.28 12.01
CA ALA A 78 37.06 -15.05 13.41
C ALA A 78 35.82 -15.05 14.33
N ARG A 79 34.72 -14.40 13.91
CA ARG A 79 33.48 -14.34 14.71
C ARG A 79 32.87 -15.72 14.99
N VAL A 80 33.02 -16.68 14.06
CA VAL A 80 32.48 -18.05 14.21
C VAL A 80 33.32 -18.88 15.19
N HIS A 81 34.62 -18.61 15.30
CA HIS A 81 35.55 -19.39 16.14
C HIS A 81 35.76 -18.79 17.54
N LEU A 82 35.24 -17.59 17.80
CA LEU A 82 35.44 -16.88 19.06
C LEU A 82 34.11 -16.73 19.81
N ASP A 83 34.13 -17.11 21.09
CA ASP A 83 33.05 -16.83 22.03
C ASP A 83 32.98 -15.33 22.36
N ASP A 84 31.84 -14.86 22.87
CA ASP A 84 31.56 -13.43 23.05
C ASP A 84 32.59 -12.70 23.94
N GLY A 85 33.12 -13.37 24.97
CA GLY A 85 34.17 -12.80 25.83
C GLY A 85 35.52 -12.63 25.11
N ARG A 86 35.87 -13.55 24.21
CA ARG A 86 37.14 -13.50 23.43
C ARG A 86 37.00 -12.62 22.19
N TRP A 87 35.78 -12.43 21.70
CA TRP A 87 35.46 -11.55 20.58
C TRP A 87 35.77 -10.08 20.89
N GLY A 88 35.37 -9.60 22.09
CA GLY A 88 35.65 -8.23 22.52
C GLY A 88 37.16 -7.93 22.56
N GLU A 89 37.96 -8.84 23.16
CA GLU A 89 39.42 -8.70 23.18
C GLU A 89 40.05 -8.72 21.79
N PHE A 90 39.55 -9.60 20.91
CA PHE A 90 40.03 -9.69 19.53
C PHE A 90 39.82 -8.37 18.79
N LEU A 91 38.62 -7.78 18.88
CA LEU A 91 38.32 -6.50 18.24
C LEU A 91 39.21 -5.36 18.77
N LEU A 92 39.47 -5.35 20.08
CA LEU A 92 40.34 -4.34 20.69
C LEU A 92 41.80 -4.46 20.18
N ARG A 93 42.32 -5.68 20.00
CA ARG A 93 43.68 -5.90 19.46
C ARG A 93 43.81 -5.52 17.99
N VAL A 94 42.76 -5.74 17.20
CA VAL A 94 42.71 -5.37 15.78
C VAL A 94 42.39 -3.87 15.59
N GLY A 95 41.93 -3.18 16.63
CA GLY A 95 41.60 -1.76 16.58
C GLY A 95 40.25 -1.47 15.92
N LEU A 96 39.29 -2.40 16.01
CA LEU A 96 37.95 -2.26 15.42
C LEU A 96 36.88 -2.04 16.49
N GLU A 97 35.99 -1.08 16.23
CA GLU A 97 34.75 -0.93 17.01
C GLU A 97 33.78 -2.08 16.66
N GLU A 98 33.03 -2.56 17.66
CA GLU A 98 32.07 -3.64 17.49
C GLU A 98 31.00 -3.36 16.42
N ARG A 99 30.53 -2.11 16.31
CA ARG A 99 29.55 -1.72 15.29
C ARG A 99 30.12 -1.84 13.88
N LEU A 100 31.35 -1.37 13.68
CA LEU A 100 32.05 -1.48 12.41
C LEU A 100 32.32 -2.95 12.07
N ALA A 101 32.77 -3.74 13.06
CA ALA A 101 33.02 -5.16 12.88
C ALA A 101 31.76 -5.92 12.46
N ARG A 102 30.60 -5.63 13.07
CA ARG A 102 29.31 -6.20 12.66
C ARG A 102 28.97 -5.88 11.20
N ARG A 103 29.15 -4.63 10.78
CA ARG A 103 28.92 -4.21 9.38
C ARG A 103 29.86 -4.91 8.40
N MET A 104 31.13 -5.07 8.76
CA MET A 104 32.12 -5.80 7.96
C MET A 104 31.77 -7.30 7.85
N ILE A 105 31.29 -7.92 8.92
CA ILE A 105 30.82 -9.32 8.90
C ILE A 105 29.58 -9.48 8.01
N GLN A 106 28.62 -8.56 8.11
CA GLN A 106 27.46 -8.52 7.22
C GLN A 106 27.90 -8.40 5.76
N THR A 107 28.85 -7.49 5.49
CA THR A 107 29.47 -7.33 4.16
C THR A 107 30.07 -8.64 3.65
N ALA A 108 30.85 -9.36 4.47
CA ALA A 108 31.41 -10.63 4.06
C ALA A 108 30.33 -11.68 3.72
N ARG A 109 29.21 -11.68 4.44
CA ARG A 109 28.06 -12.56 4.16
C ARG A 109 27.33 -12.15 2.88
N LYS A 110 27.26 -10.86 2.56
CA LYS A 110 26.69 -10.34 1.30
C LYS A 110 27.51 -10.79 0.09
N PHE A 111 28.83 -10.78 0.20
CA PHE A 111 29.76 -11.16 -0.88
C PHE A 111 30.23 -12.63 -0.82
N LYS A 112 29.41 -13.52 -0.24
CA LYS A 112 29.78 -14.90 0.11
C LYS A 112 29.88 -15.86 -1.09
N SER A 113 29.41 -15.47 -2.28
CA SER A 113 29.26 -16.37 -3.43
C SER A 113 30.07 -15.96 -4.67
N THR A 114 30.53 -16.96 -5.42
CA THR A 114 31.22 -16.85 -6.72
C THR A 114 30.43 -16.05 -7.78
N ASP A 115 29.12 -15.89 -7.61
CA ASP A 115 28.20 -15.09 -8.44
C ASP A 115 28.30 -13.57 -8.25
N THR A 116 29.07 -13.09 -7.28
CA THR A 116 29.32 -11.64 -7.13
C THR A 116 30.47 -11.13 -8.02
N LYS A 117 31.17 -12.03 -8.73
CA LYS A 117 32.19 -11.66 -9.73
C LYS A 117 31.68 -10.71 -10.80
N PRO A 118 30.52 -10.94 -11.46
CA PRO A 118 29.96 -9.98 -12.42
C PRO A 118 29.60 -8.64 -11.77
N LEU A 119 29.10 -8.63 -10.53
CA LEU A 119 28.80 -7.39 -9.79
C LEU A 119 30.08 -6.59 -9.46
N LEU A 120 31.16 -7.29 -9.11
CA LEU A 120 32.49 -6.71 -8.87
C LEU A 120 33.20 -6.26 -10.15
N GLN A 121 32.87 -6.87 -11.30
CA GLN A 121 33.36 -6.48 -12.63
C GLN A 121 32.59 -5.27 -13.18
N ALA A 122 31.26 -5.27 -13.06
CA ALA A 122 30.37 -4.17 -13.44
C ALA A 122 30.52 -2.93 -12.53
N ALA A 123 30.94 -3.12 -11.27
CA ALA A 123 31.41 -2.02 -10.43
C ALA A 123 32.83 -1.56 -10.87
N SER A 124 32.98 -1.17 -12.13
CA SER A 124 34.23 -0.77 -12.80
C SER A 124 35.04 0.30 -12.03
N ASN A 125 34.36 1.14 -11.24
CA ASN A 125 34.97 2.01 -10.23
C ASN A 125 34.52 1.59 -8.81
N LYS A 126 35.48 1.13 -8.00
CA LYS A 126 35.23 0.53 -6.68
C LYS A 126 34.63 1.47 -5.62
N THR A 127 34.44 2.75 -5.93
CA THR A 127 33.58 3.65 -5.15
C THR A 127 32.11 3.22 -5.17
N LYS A 128 31.67 2.52 -6.23
CA LYS A 128 30.33 1.92 -6.31
C LYS A 128 30.14 0.76 -5.33
N ILE A 129 31.22 0.06 -4.96
CA ILE A 129 31.16 -1.04 -3.96
C ILE A 129 30.71 -0.49 -2.60
N PHE A 130 31.19 0.68 -2.18
CA PHE A 130 30.76 1.30 -0.92
C PHE A 130 29.26 1.63 -0.89
N GLU A 131 28.65 1.97 -2.03
CA GLU A 131 27.20 2.17 -2.13
C GLU A 131 26.43 0.85 -2.05
N LEU A 132 26.98 -0.20 -2.67
CA LEU A 132 26.44 -1.55 -2.60
C LEU A 132 26.52 -2.14 -1.18
N LEU A 133 27.45 -1.69 -0.33
CA LEU A 133 27.48 -2.07 1.09
C LEU A 133 26.24 -1.62 1.87
N VAL A 134 25.63 -0.51 1.45
CA VAL A 134 24.50 0.13 2.14
C VAL A 134 23.17 -0.56 1.78
N LEU A 135 23.09 -1.25 0.65
CA LEU A 135 21.91 -2.00 0.20
C LEU A 135 21.59 -3.21 1.10
N ASP A 136 20.31 -3.56 1.16
CA ASP A 136 19.85 -4.74 1.91
C ASP A 136 20.19 -6.04 1.15
N ASP A 137 20.31 -7.15 1.89
CA ASP A 137 20.79 -8.44 1.36
C ASP A 137 19.93 -8.94 0.17
N GLU A 138 18.61 -8.77 0.25
CA GLU A 138 17.66 -9.18 -0.80
C GLU A 138 17.85 -8.39 -2.10
N ASP A 139 18.08 -7.09 -2.01
CA ASP A 139 18.25 -6.24 -3.17
C ASP A 139 19.57 -6.55 -3.90
N LEU A 140 20.63 -6.88 -3.16
CA LEU A 140 21.91 -7.28 -3.75
C LEU A 140 21.82 -8.61 -4.50
N VAL A 141 21.07 -9.58 -3.96
CA VAL A 141 20.82 -10.86 -4.63
C VAL A 141 20.06 -10.63 -5.93
N LYS A 142 19.01 -9.80 -5.90
CA LYS A 142 18.23 -9.44 -7.10
C LYS A 142 19.08 -8.79 -8.19
N ILE A 143 19.95 -7.85 -7.82
CA ILE A 143 20.87 -7.21 -8.79
C ILE A 143 21.84 -8.24 -9.38
N ALA A 144 22.43 -9.11 -8.54
CA ALA A 144 23.38 -10.11 -8.98
C ALA A 144 22.76 -11.18 -9.89
N SER A 145 21.49 -11.54 -9.68
CA SER A 145 20.76 -12.50 -10.50
C SER A 145 20.11 -11.90 -11.75
N GLY A 146 20.18 -10.58 -11.94
CA GLY A 146 19.49 -9.88 -13.03
C GLY A 146 17.97 -9.91 -12.89
N ASP A 147 17.46 -9.90 -11.65
CA ASP A 147 16.03 -9.90 -11.36
C ASP A 147 15.41 -8.57 -11.85
N PRO A 148 14.31 -8.60 -12.64
CA PRO A 148 13.61 -7.39 -13.08
C PRO A 148 13.12 -6.49 -11.94
N THR A 149 12.93 -7.06 -10.75
CA THR A 149 12.47 -6.36 -9.53
C THR A 149 13.62 -5.77 -8.71
N ALA A 150 14.86 -5.90 -9.16
CA ALA A 150 16.01 -5.24 -8.55
C ALA A 150 15.85 -3.71 -8.60
N PRO A 151 16.34 -2.97 -7.58
CA PRO A 151 16.26 -1.51 -7.56
C PRO A 151 17.06 -0.86 -8.70
N VAL A 152 18.08 -1.54 -9.22
CA VAL A 152 18.88 -1.16 -10.40
C VAL A 152 19.30 -2.43 -11.13
N GLN A 153 19.41 -2.39 -12.46
CA GLN A 153 19.86 -3.55 -13.25
C GLN A 153 21.40 -3.66 -13.28
N LEU A 154 21.89 -4.89 -13.37
CA LEU A 154 23.34 -5.19 -13.34
C LEU A 154 24.12 -4.43 -14.43
N ASP A 155 23.59 -4.39 -15.64
CA ASP A 155 24.22 -3.69 -16.78
C ASP A 155 24.24 -2.16 -16.59
N ASP A 156 23.23 -1.61 -15.91
CA ASP A 156 23.15 -0.18 -15.62
C ASP A 156 24.16 0.23 -14.56
N VAL A 157 24.49 -0.66 -13.61
CA VAL A 157 25.53 -0.42 -12.61
C VAL A 157 26.87 -0.12 -13.26
N ASP A 158 27.22 -0.74 -14.39
CA ASP A 158 28.47 -0.46 -15.10
C ASP A 158 28.42 0.88 -15.85
N ARG A 159 27.29 1.17 -16.51
CA ARG A 159 27.12 2.36 -17.34
C ARG A 159 26.92 3.66 -16.56
N MET A 160 26.36 3.59 -15.35
CA MET A 160 26.07 4.77 -14.51
C MET A 160 27.32 5.32 -13.83
N THR A 161 27.35 6.63 -13.55
CA THR A 161 28.34 7.22 -12.64
C THR A 161 28.00 6.89 -11.18
N VAL A 162 28.96 7.05 -10.25
CA VAL A 162 28.74 6.80 -8.81
C VAL A 162 27.62 7.69 -8.24
N SER A 163 27.51 8.91 -8.76
CA SER A 163 26.48 9.87 -8.36
C SER A 163 25.09 9.45 -8.83
N GLU A 164 24.98 8.96 -10.07
CA GLU A 164 23.75 8.42 -10.63
C GLU A 164 23.28 7.17 -9.88
N LEU A 165 24.20 6.24 -9.60
CA LEU A 165 23.89 5.04 -8.81
C LEU A 165 23.37 5.41 -7.42
N ARG A 166 24.02 6.36 -6.72
CA ARG A 166 23.54 6.89 -5.43
C ARG A 166 22.15 7.51 -5.50
N LYS A 167 21.84 8.17 -6.62
CA LYS A 167 20.55 8.83 -6.82
C LYS A 167 19.46 7.79 -7.05
N ALA A 168 19.69 6.86 -7.99
CA ALA A 168 18.78 5.76 -8.29
C ALA A 168 18.46 4.92 -7.03
N LEU A 169 19.47 4.58 -6.22
CA LEU A 169 19.27 3.83 -4.98
C LEU A 169 18.49 4.61 -3.91
N ARG A 170 18.63 5.95 -3.88
CA ARG A 170 17.85 6.79 -2.97
C ARG A 170 16.41 6.94 -3.42
N GLU A 171 16.18 7.07 -4.72
CA GLU A 171 14.83 7.15 -5.31
C GLU A 171 14.09 5.83 -5.12
N ALA A 172 14.71 4.69 -5.43
CA ALA A 172 14.11 3.36 -5.21
C ALA A 172 13.70 3.12 -3.75
N ARG A 173 14.51 3.61 -2.79
CA ARG A 173 14.16 3.57 -1.36
C ARG A 173 13.02 4.50 -1.01
N ALA A 174 13.02 5.73 -1.53
CA ALA A 174 11.94 6.68 -1.29
C ALA A 174 10.60 6.17 -1.83
N ASP A 175 10.60 5.52 -2.99
CA ASP A 175 9.43 4.89 -3.59
C ASP A 175 8.96 3.67 -2.77
N GLY A 176 9.89 2.85 -2.29
CA GLY A 176 9.61 1.75 -1.37
C GLY A 176 8.98 2.21 -0.05
N ASP A 177 9.49 3.29 0.54
CA ASP A 177 8.94 3.85 1.78
C ASP A 177 7.59 4.53 1.56
N ALA A 178 7.40 5.21 0.42
CA ALA A 178 6.12 5.81 0.05
C ALA A 178 5.04 4.75 -0.18
N THR A 179 5.38 3.67 -0.88
CA THR A 179 4.45 2.55 -1.11
C THR A 179 4.08 1.82 0.18
N LYS A 180 5.04 1.57 1.08
CA LYS A 180 4.77 1.02 2.43
C LYS A 180 3.81 1.91 3.23
N LYS A 181 4.03 3.23 3.27
CA LYS A 181 3.11 4.17 3.93
C LYS A 181 1.71 4.15 3.35
N VAL A 182 1.58 4.12 2.02
CA VAL A 182 0.28 4.03 1.36
C VAL A 182 -0.43 2.72 1.68
N LEU A 183 0.31 1.61 1.80
CA LEU A 183 -0.24 0.32 2.19
C LEU A 183 -0.70 0.32 3.66
N GLU A 184 0.09 0.89 4.57
CA GLU A 184 -0.29 1.07 5.97
C GLU A 184 -1.55 1.94 6.12
N ASP A 185 -1.62 3.06 5.40
CA ASP A 185 -2.79 3.95 5.38
C ASP A 185 -4.04 3.24 4.82
N LYS A 186 -3.87 2.42 3.76
CA LYS A 186 -4.95 1.62 3.18
C LYS A 186 -5.43 0.56 4.15
N ASN A 187 -4.52 -0.17 4.80
CA ASN A 187 -4.88 -1.18 5.80
C ASN A 187 -5.61 -0.56 6.99
N SER A 188 -5.13 0.58 7.50
CA SER A 188 -5.83 1.31 8.57
C SER A 188 -7.25 1.75 8.17
N LYS A 189 -7.45 2.17 6.92
CA LYS A 189 -8.78 2.51 6.41
C LYS A 189 -9.68 1.28 6.27
N LEU A 190 -9.14 0.16 5.79
CA LEU A 190 -9.87 -1.11 5.71
C LEU A 190 -10.29 -1.58 7.09
N ASP A 191 -9.41 -1.52 8.08
CA ASP A 191 -9.73 -1.89 9.46
C ASP A 191 -10.83 -1.00 10.06
N LYS A 192 -10.79 0.31 9.79
CA LYS A 192 -11.84 1.25 10.21
C LYS A 192 -13.18 0.93 9.56
N GLN A 193 -13.20 0.66 8.25
CA GLN A 193 -14.41 0.30 7.53
C GLN A 193 -14.97 -1.05 7.98
N ALA A 194 -14.11 -2.04 8.23
CA ALA A 194 -14.49 -3.33 8.79
C ALA A 194 -15.12 -3.15 10.19
N ALA A 195 -14.52 -2.32 11.04
CA ALA A 195 -15.06 -2.00 12.35
C ALA A 195 -16.40 -1.23 12.28
N GLU A 196 -16.57 -0.32 11.32
CA GLU A 196 -17.84 0.38 11.08
C GLU A 196 -18.93 -0.58 10.58
N LEU A 197 -18.59 -1.51 9.67
CA LEU A 197 -19.51 -2.55 9.21
C LEU A 197 -19.93 -3.47 10.36
N GLU A 198 -19.00 -3.90 11.21
CA GLU A 198 -19.32 -4.70 12.40
C GLU A 198 -20.19 -3.92 13.40
N LYS A 199 -19.93 -2.61 13.61
CA LYS A 199 -20.82 -1.73 14.39
C LYS A 199 -22.21 -1.61 13.77
N LEU A 200 -22.30 -1.54 12.44
CA LEU A 200 -23.60 -1.45 11.75
C LEU A 200 -24.38 -2.78 11.84
N LYS A 201 -23.70 -3.92 11.80
CA LYS A 201 -24.31 -5.24 12.00
C LYS A 201 -24.78 -5.42 13.45
N THR A 202 -23.96 -5.07 14.42
CA THR A 202 -24.32 -5.16 15.85
C THR A 202 -25.44 -4.20 16.22
N THR A 203 -25.45 -2.96 15.72
CA THR A 203 -26.57 -2.00 15.93
C THR A 203 -27.87 -2.41 15.23
N LYS A 204 -27.81 -3.15 14.11
CA LYS A 204 -28.99 -3.81 13.53
C LYS A 204 -29.46 -4.99 14.38
N SER A 205 -28.55 -5.70 15.05
CA SER A 205 -28.82 -6.80 15.97
C SER A 205 -29.32 -6.35 17.35
N ASP A 206 -28.98 -5.13 17.78
CA ASP A 206 -29.31 -4.53 19.09
C ASP A 206 -30.59 -3.69 19.11
N ARG A 207 -31.36 -3.65 18.00
CA ARG A 207 -32.78 -3.31 18.16
C ARG A 207 -33.37 -4.36 19.11
N PRO A 208 -34.12 -3.97 20.16
CA PRO A 208 -34.80 -4.95 20.97
C PRO A 208 -35.61 -5.82 20.01
N LYS A 209 -35.28 -7.10 19.91
CA LYS A 209 -36.22 -8.10 19.43
C LYS A 209 -37.40 -7.96 20.37
N THR A 210 -38.41 -7.21 19.96
CA THR A 210 -39.76 -7.52 20.40
C THR A 210 -39.95 -8.95 19.95
N ASP A 211 -39.74 -9.88 20.87
CA ASP A 211 -39.58 -11.32 20.62
C ASP A 211 -40.93 -11.98 20.31
N TYR A 212 -41.81 -11.23 19.66
CA TYR A 212 -42.88 -11.74 18.85
C TYR A 212 -42.35 -11.71 17.42
N ASN A 213 -41.85 -12.86 16.96
CA ASN A 213 -41.44 -13.00 15.56
C ASN A 213 -42.59 -12.48 14.69
N ILE A 214 -42.30 -11.62 13.70
CA ILE A 214 -43.32 -11.09 12.78
C ILE A 214 -44.18 -12.25 12.21
N ARG A 215 -43.56 -13.43 12.06
CA ARG A 215 -44.22 -14.72 11.76
C ARG A 215 -45.33 -15.09 12.75
N GLN A 216 -45.09 -14.99 14.05
CA GLN A 216 -46.06 -15.31 15.09
C GLN A 216 -47.16 -14.24 15.17
N VAL A 217 -46.83 -12.95 15.04
CA VAL A 217 -47.86 -11.88 14.96
C VAL A 217 -48.77 -12.11 13.75
N ARG A 218 -48.18 -12.50 12.62
CA ARG A 218 -48.86 -12.79 11.37
C ARG A 218 -49.78 -14.02 11.51
N ALA A 219 -49.30 -15.08 12.17
CA ALA A 219 -50.07 -16.29 12.43
C ALA A 219 -51.23 -16.05 13.40
N ASP A 220 -50.98 -15.33 14.50
CA ASP A 220 -52.01 -15.01 15.50
C ASP A 220 -53.11 -14.12 14.87
N LEU A 221 -52.72 -13.09 14.11
CA LEU A 221 -53.67 -12.24 13.40
C LEU A 221 -54.49 -13.02 12.35
N GLN A 222 -53.88 -13.98 11.65
CA GLN A 222 -54.62 -14.84 10.72
C GLN A 222 -55.65 -15.71 11.44
N GLY A 223 -55.31 -16.24 12.62
CA GLY A 223 -56.24 -16.98 13.48
C GLY A 223 -57.43 -16.12 13.92
N ASP A 224 -57.18 -14.89 14.37
CA ASP A 224 -58.23 -13.96 14.78
C ASP A 224 -59.15 -13.57 13.61
N MET A 225 -58.58 -13.38 12.41
CA MET A 225 -59.35 -13.06 11.21
C MET A 225 -60.21 -14.24 10.74
N TYR A 226 -59.72 -15.48 10.88
CA TYR A 226 -60.49 -16.69 10.61
C TYR A 226 -61.74 -16.76 11.50
N GLU A 227 -61.58 -16.54 12.81
CA GLU A 227 -62.70 -16.55 13.77
C GLU A 227 -63.70 -15.42 13.50
N LEU A 228 -63.21 -14.23 13.18
CA LEU A 228 -64.05 -13.09 12.79
C LEU A 228 -64.92 -13.45 11.56
N GLU A 229 -64.34 -14.09 10.54
CA GLU A 229 -65.06 -14.48 9.33
C GLU A 229 -66.19 -15.47 9.64
N LEU A 230 -65.95 -16.45 10.52
CA LEU A 230 -66.98 -17.41 10.94
C LEU A 230 -68.15 -16.73 11.66
N VAL A 231 -67.86 -15.78 12.56
CA VAL A 231 -68.89 -15.02 13.26
C VAL A 231 -69.71 -14.20 12.27
N LEU A 232 -69.07 -13.50 11.33
CA LEU A 232 -69.75 -12.71 10.31
C LEU A 232 -70.62 -13.57 9.39
N LYS A 233 -70.13 -14.73 8.94
CA LYS A 233 -70.94 -15.70 8.17
C LYS A 233 -72.16 -16.20 8.95
N ARG A 234 -72.06 -16.34 10.27
CA ARG A 234 -73.21 -16.70 11.11
C ARG A 234 -74.22 -15.55 11.23
N VAL A 235 -73.75 -14.32 11.39
CA VAL A 235 -74.64 -13.13 11.45
C VAL A 235 -75.34 -12.92 10.11
N SER A 236 -74.63 -13.03 8.97
CA SER A 236 -75.22 -12.93 7.63
C SER A 236 -76.36 -13.92 7.43
N ARG A 237 -76.14 -15.21 7.76
CA ARG A 237 -77.19 -16.25 7.70
C ARG A 237 -78.37 -15.97 8.64
N GLY A 238 -78.11 -15.41 9.82
CA GLY A 238 -79.17 -15.03 10.76
C GLY A 238 -80.04 -13.90 10.23
N LEU A 239 -79.42 -12.90 9.60
CA LEU A 239 -80.14 -11.80 8.93
C LEU A 239 -80.96 -12.31 7.74
N GLU A 240 -80.38 -13.18 6.90
CA GLU A 240 -81.10 -13.81 5.78
C GLU A 240 -82.29 -14.65 6.27
N ALA A 241 -82.11 -15.44 7.33
CA ALA A 241 -83.19 -16.23 7.91
C ALA A 241 -84.32 -15.36 8.47
N LEU A 242 -83.99 -14.24 9.11
CA LEU A 242 -84.99 -13.26 9.56
C LEU A 242 -85.71 -12.58 8.40
N GLN A 243 -84.99 -12.26 7.32
CA GLN A 243 -85.58 -11.66 6.13
C GLN A 243 -86.53 -12.64 5.40
N ILE A 244 -86.24 -13.94 5.43
CA ILE A 244 -87.12 -14.99 4.89
C ILE A 244 -88.33 -15.24 5.81
N ALA A 245 -88.15 -15.14 7.13
CA ALA A 245 -89.18 -15.41 8.12
C ALA A 245 -90.10 -14.21 8.40
N ASP A 246 -89.81 -13.02 7.87
CA ASP A 246 -90.67 -11.85 8.04
C ASP A 246 -91.91 -11.93 7.13
N ASP A 247 -93.09 -11.89 7.75
CA ASP A 247 -94.40 -12.03 7.09
C ASP A 247 -94.84 -10.76 6.33
N GLY A 248 -93.93 -9.80 6.11
CA GLY A 248 -94.12 -8.61 5.30
C GLY A 248 -94.80 -7.43 6.01
N TYR A 249 -94.91 -7.45 7.33
CA TYR A 249 -95.56 -6.38 8.11
C TYR A 249 -94.61 -5.26 8.57
N ASP A 250 -93.29 -5.49 8.60
CA ASP A 250 -92.32 -4.54 9.17
C ASP A 250 -91.25 -4.12 8.14
N ASN A 251 -91.67 -3.37 7.11
CA ASN A 251 -90.79 -2.85 6.04
C ASN A 251 -89.53 -2.13 6.54
N ILE A 252 -89.61 -1.49 7.73
CA ILE A 252 -88.48 -0.82 8.37
C ILE A 252 -87.44 -1.84 8.86
N ALA A 253 -87.87 -2.99 9.37
CA ALA A 253 -86.97 -4.08 9.79
C ALA A 253 -86.25 -4.68 8.57
N ILE A 254 -86.95 -4.94 7.47
CA ILE A 254 -86.36 -5.44 6.23
C ILE A 254 -85.33 -4.45 5.67
N GLU A 255 -85.66 -3.16 5.60
CA GLU A 255 -84.76 -2.15 5.07
C GLU A 255 -83.49 -1.99 5.94
N THR A 256 -83.64 -2.05 7.26
CA THR A 256 -82.51 -1.98 8.19
C THR A 256 -81.64 -3.23 8.14
N MET A 257 -82.21 -4.43 8.02
CA MET A 257 -81.46 -5.68 7.83
C MET A 257 -80.69 -5.69 6.51
N THR A 258 -81.32 -5.24 5.41
CA THR A 258 -80.68 -5.14 4.09
C THR A 258 -79.49 -4.16 4.11
N LYS A 259 -79.65 -3.02 4.79
CA LYS A 259 -78.55 -2.05 5.01
C LYS A 259 -77.43 -2.65 5.84
N MET A 260 -77.75 -3.40 6.89
CA MET A 260 -76.77 -4.06 7.75
C MET A 260 -75.94 -5.10 6.96
N GLN A 261 -76.59 -5.87 6.10
CA GLN A 261 -75.92 -6.84 5.23
C GLN A 261 -74.99 -6.16 4.20
N ALA A 262 -75.45 -5.07 3.57
CA ALA A 262 -74.64 -4.31 2.63
C ALA A 262 -73.39 -3.67 3.28
N LEU A 263 -73.53 -3.09 4.47
CA LEU A 263 -72.41 -2.53 5.24
C LEU A 263 -71.42 -3.62 5.66
N MET A 264 -71.92 -4.77 6.11
CA MET A 264 -71.10 -5.91 6.48
C MET A 264 -70.28 -6.42 5.29
N GLN A 265 -70.91 -6.57 4.12
CA GLN A 265 -70.23 -7.02 2.91
C GLN A 265 -69.14 -6.03 2.48
N SER A 266 -69.40 -4.71 2.57
CA SER A 266 -68.41 -3.68 2.25
C SER A 266 -67.18 -3.76 3.16
N CYS A 267 -67.38 -3.85 4.48
CA CYS A 267 -66.28 -3.91 5.45
C CYS A 267 -65.42 -5.18 5.26
N VAL A 268 -66.06 -6.29 4.94
CA VAL A 268 -65.39 -7.58 4.70
C VAL A 268 -64.51 -7.49 3.44
N THR A 269 -65.01 -6.89 2.36
CA THR A 269 -64.25 -6.76 1.11
C THR A 269 -63.02 -5.86 1.25
N GLU A 270 -63.07 -4.81 2.06
CA GLU A 270 -61.93 -3.91 2.30
C GLU A 270 -60.76 -4.60 3.00
N VAL A 271 -61.06 -5.62 3.82
CA VAL A 271 -60.07 -6.38 4.58
C VAL A 271 -59.65 -7.66 3.85
N GLY A 272 -60.19 -7.91 2.65
CA GLY A 272 -59.84 -9.05 1.80
C GLY A 272 -60.51 -10.37 2.21
N LEU A 273 -61.58 -10.34 2.99
CA LEU A 273 -62.40 -11.50 3.33
C LEU A 273 -63.52 -11.70 2.29
N ASP A 274 -64.05 -12.92 2.16
CA ASP A 274 -65.20 -13.22 1.31
C ASP A 274 -66.25 -14.08 2.04
N LEU A 275 -67.35 -13.45 2.46
CA LEU A 275 -68.44 -14.14 3.15
C LEU A 275 -69.23 -15.10 2.25
N ASN A 276 -69.14 -14.97 0.92
CA ASN A 276 -69.92 -15.77 -0.02
C ASN A 276 -69.28 -17.13 -0.34
N GLN A 277 -68.01 -17.32 0.03
CA GLN A 277 -67.32 -18.58 -0.22
C GLN A 277 -67.63 -19.62 0.85
N PRO A 278 -67.73 -20.92 0.47
CA PRO A 278 -68.02 -21.99 1.42
C PRO A 278 -66.86 -22.27 2.38
N HIS A 279 -65.64 -21.86 2.02
CA HIS A 279 -64.44 -21.98 2.84
C HIS A 279 -63.98 -20.62 3.36
N VAL A 280 -63.17 -20.63 4.42
CA VAL A 280 -62.61 -19.40 4.99
C VAL A 280 -61.48 -18.87 4.12
N THR A 281 -61.43 -17.55 3.97
CA THR A 281 -60.51 -16.87 3.05
C THR A 281 -59.09 -16.91 3.62
N THR A 282 -58.13 -17.42 2.85
CA THR A 282 -56.71 -17.30 3.19
C THR A 282 -56.17 -16.00 2.58
N LEU A 283 -55.65 -15.11 3.43
CA LEU A 283 -55.17 -13.80 2.99
C LEU A 283 -53.80 -13.89 2.33
N ALA A 284 -53.60 -13.15 1.24
CA ALA A 284 -52.37 -13.20 0.45
C ALA A 284 -51.09 -12.83 1.23
N TRP A 285 -51.17 -11.97 2.25
CA TRP A 285 -50.00 -11.64 3.08
C TRP A 285 -49.58 -12.77 4.03
N ALA A 286 -50.41 -13.81 4.18
CA ALA A 286 -50.14 -14.94 5.05
C ALA A 286 -49.40 -16.10 4.36
N THR A 287 -49.31 -16.13 3.03
CA THR A 287 -48.76 -17.25 2.25
C THR A 287 -47.23 -17.24 2.05
N ASP A 288 -46.55 -16.10 2.28
CA ASP A 288 -45.10 -15.94 2.00
C ASP A 288 -44.18 -16.56 3.08
N LEU A 289 -44.43 -17.80 3.48
CA LEU A 289 -43.66 -18.47 4.54
C LEU A 289 -42.52 -19.35 4.03
N ASP A 290 -42.44 -19.63 2.72
CA ASP A 290 -41.54 -20.64 2.16
C ASP A 290 -40.32 -20.07 1.40
N ASP A 291 -40.24 -18.76 1.11
CA ASP A 291 -39.24 -18.20 0.18
C ASP A 291 -38.04 -17.45 0.83
N ILE A 292 -37.82 -17.55 2.15
CA ILE A 292 -36.72 -16.82 2.84
C ILE A 292 -35.58 -17.74 3.34
N GLU A 293 -35.75 -19.05 3.30
CA GLU A 293 -34.65 -20.01 3.51
C GLU A 293 -33.99 -20.31 2.17
N ASP A 294 -32.90 -19.59 1.84
CA ASP A 294 -31.79 -20.02 0.94
C ASP A 294 -30.86 -18.86 0.51
N ALA A 295 -30.73 -17.79 1.29
CA ALA A 295 -29.62 -16.84 1.13
C ALA A 295 -28.44 -17.25 2.04
N GLU A 296 -27.97 -18.49 1.88
CA GLU A 296 -26.68 -18.93 2.40
C GLU A 296 -25.60 -18.20 1.58
N VAL A 297 -25.05 -17.13 2.13
CA VAL A 297 -23.94 -16.40 1.51
C VAL A 297 -22.70 -17.27 1.62
N ASP A 298 -22.43 -18.01 0.57
CA ASP A 298 -21.21 -18.80 0.35
C ASP A 298 -19.99 -17.87 0.41
N TYR A 299 -19.29 -17.92 1.54
CA TYR A 299 -18.07 -17.15 1.82
C TYR A 299 -16.84 -18.06 1.69
N ASP A 300 -16.79 -18.94 0.67
CA ASP A 300 -15.60 -19.74 0.40
C ASP A 300 -15.25 -19.73 -1.10
N SER A 301 -14.77 -18.57 -1.59
CA SER A 301 -13.96 -18.53 -2.82
C SER A 301 -12.94 -17.39 -2.81
N ALA A 302 -11.93 -17.47 -1.94
CA ALA A 302 -10.68 -16.73 -2.13
C ALA A 302 -9.53 -17.30 -1.28
N HIS A 303 -9.04 -18.49 -1.62
CA HIS A 303 -7.67 -18.92 -1.34
C HIS A 303 -7.04 -19.48 -2.61
#